data_AF-A0AAD5D5K6-F1
#
_entry.id   AF-A0AAD5D5K6-F1
#
_cell.length_a   1.000
_cell.length_b   1.000
_cell.length_c   1.000
_cell.angle_alpha   90.00
_cell.angle_beta   90.00
_cell.angle_gamma   90.00
#
_symmetry.space_group_name_H-M   'P 1'
#
loop_
_entity.id
_entity.type
_entity.pdbx_description
1 polymer ?
#
loop_
_entity_poly.entity_id
_entity_poly.type
_entity_poly.pdbx_seq_one_letter_code
_entity_poly.pdbx_strand_id
1 'polypeptide(L)'
;MKWVSLLKDFKEKVGLTAPATTTSSPSSSAAPSPFYNDINNNNAGSSSQSYFSSSSPRDKYELELDFKRHWEEFRSSSSEKEKEKALNVTVDIFCRFVKQHSNVAQLITMLVETHIFSFVVGRAFVTDIEKLRLSSKTRLLEIESLIGYFSEITEDGIQPGSNLLQAVEYLVSGPIDKQSLLDSGILCCLIYILNALLVPDGKITRQKVTSTEGESEVLENTGPDRRLEVEGSVVHIMKALASHPVAAQSLIEDNSLQLLFEMVANGSLILFSRYKEGLVPLHNIQLHRHAMQILGLLMANDNGSTAKYIRKHQLVMITFYSSEL
;
A
#
# COMPACT_ATOMS: atom_id res chain seq x y z
N MET A 1 -3.26 5.23 -17.66
CA MET A 1 -4.10 4.22 -16.96
C MET A 1 -5.53 4.43 -17.44
N LYS A 2 -6.24 3.41 -17.91
CA LYS A 2 -7.60 3.60 -18.45
C LYS A 2 -8.62 3.76 -17.33
N TRP A 3 -8.77 4.98 -16.81
CA TRP A 3 -9.63 5.28 -15.65
C TRP A 3 -11.11 4.95 -15.86
N VAL A 4 -11.59 4.99 -17.10
CA VAL A 4 -12.95 4.54 -17.45
C VAL A 4 -13.12 3.04 -17.18
N SER A 5 -12.08 2.25 -17.45
CA SER A 5 -12.07 0.82 -17.13
C SER A 5 -12.03 0.59 -15.62
N LEU A 6 -11.35 1.42 -14.83
CA LEU A 6 -11.36 1.28 -13.36
C LEU A 6 -12.73 1.52 -12.72
N LEU A 7 -13.45 2.54 -13.18
CA LEU A 7 -14.81 2.79 -12.70
C LEU A 7 -15.76 1.65 -13.08
N LYS A 8 -15.52 1.01 -14.24
CA LYS A 8 -16.22 -0.20 -14.65
C LYS A 8 -15.85 -1.39 -13.76
N ASP A 9 -14.55 -1.64 -13.54
CA ASP A 9 -14.05 -2.69 -12.65
C ASP A 9 -14.61 -2.53 -11.24
N PHE A 10 -14.68 -1.29 -10.73
CA PHE A 10 -15.30 -0.99 -9.44
C PHE A 10 -16.77 -1.36 -9.43
N LYS A 11 -17.53 -0.95 -10.44
CA LYS A 11 -18.97 -1.24 -10.53
C LYS A 11 -19.23 -2.75 -10.62
N GLU A 12 -18.37 -3.49 -11.31
CA GLU A 12 -18.47 -4.94 -11.47
C GLU A 12 -18.03 -5.73 -10.23
N LYS A 13 -16.96 -5.28 -9.53
CA LYS A 13 -16.40 -6.00 -8.37
C LYS A 13 -16.97 -5.54 -7.02
N VAL A 14 -17.31 -4.26 -6.89
CA VAL A 14 -17.71 -3.63 -5.62
C VAL A 14 -19.19 -3.23 -5.59
N GLY A 15 -19.89 -3.30 -6.74
CA GLY A 15 -21.34 -3.24 -6.81
C GLY A 15 -21.96 -1.87 -6.46
N LEU A 16 -21.97 -0.93 -7.42
CA LEU A 16 -22.82 0.27 -7.31
C LEU A 16 -24.21 -0.02 -7.87
N THR A 17 -25.19 -0.29 -7.00
CA THR A 17 -26.60 -0.09 -7.35
C THR A 17 -26.88 1.42 -7.30
N ALA A 18 -26.98 2.05 -8.46
CA ALA A 18 -27.42 3.44 -8.54
C ALA A 18 -28.90 3.53 -8.13
N PRO A 19 -29.32 4.46 -7.24
CA PRO A 19 -30.72 4.82 -7.14
C PRO A 19 -31.10 5.59 -8.40
N ALA A 20 -32.12 5.11 -9.10
CA ALA A 20 -32.71 5.81 -10.22
C ALA A 20 -33.23 7.19 -9.79
N THR A 21 -32.93 8.20 -10.60
CA THR A 21 -33.47 9.55 -10.50
C THR A 21 -35.01 9.54 -10.58
N THR A 22 -35.68 10.09 -9.57
CA THR A 22 -36.95 10.81 -9.76
C THR A 22 -37.00 12.06 -8.89
N THR A 23 -37.46 13.12 -9.54
CA THR A 23 -37.61 14.52 -9.16
C THR A 23 -38.49 14.80 -7.94
N SER A 24 -38.11 15.76 -7.09
CA SER A 24 -38.83 17.05 -6.86
C SER A 24 -38.32 17.78 -5.62
N SER A 25 -38.00 19.06 -5.78
CA SER A 25 -37.72 20.02 -4.68
C SER A 25 -38.98 20.28 -3.86
N PRO A 26 -38.83 20.73 -2.59
CA PRO A 26 -39.12 22.15 -2.38
C PRO A 26 -38.14 22.86 -1.44
N SER A 27 -38.02 24.16 -1.70
CA SER A 27 -37.26 25.17 -1.00
C SER A 27 -37.71 25.35 0.45
N SER A 28 -36.75 25.50 1.37
CA SER A 28 -36.96 26.30 2.59
C SER A 28 -35.64 26.89 3.09
N SER A 29 -35.69 28.20 3.29
CA SER A 29 -34.61 29.09 3.71
C SER A 29 -34.52 29.10 5.24
N ALA A 30 -33.31 28.93 5.78
CA ALA A 30 -33.00 29.34 7.16
C ALA A 30 -31.53 29.78 7.25
N ALA A 31 -31.34 31.03 7.67
CA ALA A 31 -30.05 31.69 7.84
C ALA A 31 -29.29 31.17 9.09
N PRO A 32 -27.95 31.28 9.15
CA PRO A 32 -27.18 30.93 10.33
C PRO A 32 -27.24 32.04 11.39
N SER A 33 -27.42 31.66 12.66
CA SER A 33 -27.24 32.55 13.81
C SER A 33 -25.80 32.45 14.33
N PRO A 34 -25.08 33.56 14.59
CA PRO A 34 -23.76 33.51 15.21
C PRO A 34 -23.91 33.62 16.73
N PHE A 35 -23.43 32.64 17.47
CA PHE A 35 -23.16 32.81 18.90
C PHE A 35 -21.65 32.72 19.14
N TYR A 36 -21.06 33.91 19.26
CA TYR A 36 -19.83 34.16 19.98
C TYR A 36 -20.01 33.73 21.44
N ASN A 37 -18.98 33.09 22.00
CA ASN A 37 -18.64 33.26 23.41
C ASN A 37 -17.11 33.21 23.53
N ASP A 38 -16.54 34.41 23.62
CA ASP A 38 -15.22 34.69 24.19
C ASP A 38 -15.21 34.22 25.65
N ILE A 39 -14.24 33.38 26.01
CA ILE A 39 -13.68 33.40 27.37
C ILE A 39 -12.16 33.40 27.25
N ASN A 40 -11.62 34.61 27.42
CA ASN A 40 -10.25 34.90 27.81
C ASN A 40 -9.79 34.00 28.96
N ASN A 41 -8.58 33.45 28.86
CA ASN A 41 -7.68 33.48 30.00
C ASN A 41 -6.21 33.52 29.55
N ASN A 42 -5.63 34.71 29.69
CA ASN A 42 -4.20 34.94 29.57
C ASN A 42 -3.50 34.34 30.80
N ASN A 43 -2.47 33.53 30.58
CA ASN A 43 -1.34 33.55 31.50
C ASN A 43 -0.04 33.27 30.74
N ALA A 44 0.86 34.25 30.82
CA ALA A 44 2.18 34.26 30.22
C ALA A 44 3.17 33.50 31.11
N GLY A 45 3.97 32.63 30.49
CA GLY A 45 5.16 32.01 31.08
C GLY A 45 6.11 31.61 29.96
N SER A 46 7.15 32.40 29.75
CA SER A 46 8.20 32.18 28.75
C SER A 46 9.29 31.27 29.31
N SER A 47 9.63 30.18 28.61
CA SER A 47 10.99 29.93 28.08
C SER A 47 11.17 28.53 27.48
N SER A 48 11.66 28.52 26.23
CA SER A 48 12.62 27.58 25.62
C SER A 48 12.17 26.23 25.03
N GLN A 49 12.00 26.27 23.70
CA GLN A 49 12.47 25.29 22.70
C GLN A 49 12.10 23.81 22.86
N SER A 50 11.02 23.43 22.18
CA SER A 50 11.02 22.22 21.35
C SER A 50 10.28 22.52 20.05
N TYR A 51 10.99 22.48 18.92
CA TYR A 51 10.43 22.58 17.56
C TYR A 51 9.62 21.32 17.23
N PHE A 52 8.48 21.16 17.88
CA PHE A 52 7.37 20.41 17.32
C PHE A 52 6.34 21.46 16.94
N SER A 53 6.35 21.89 15.69
CA SER A 53 5.29 22.72 15.15
C SER A 53 3.99 21.92 15.24
N SER A 54 3.25 22.11 16.34
CA SER A 54 1.89 21.59 16.45
C SER A 54 1.09 22.30 15.36
N SER A 55 0.70 21.56 14.33
CA SER A 55 -0.11 22.09 13.22
C SER A 55 -1.36 22.76 13.79
N SER A 56 -1.62 23.99 13.34
CA SER A 56 -2.74 24.79 13.82
C SER A 56 -4.05 24.10 13.41
N PRO A 57 -5.13 24.19 14.21
CA PRO A 57 -6.47 23.77 13.77
C PRO A 57 -6.84 24.32 12.38
N ARG A 58 -6.32 25.51 12.01
CA ARG A 58 -6.51 26.13 10.70
C ARG A 58 -5.83 25.34 9.58
N ASP A 59 -4.58 24.93 9.78
CA ASP A 59 -3.80 24.17 8.79
C ASP A 59 -4.46 22.81 8.50
N LYS A 60 -5.07 22.19 9.53
CA LYS A 60 -5.82 20.93 9.38
C LYS A 60 -7.10 21.11 8.56
N TYR A 61 -7.83 22.19 8.81
CA TYR A 61 -9.03 22.51 8.05
C TYR A 61 -8.73 22.81 6.58
N GLU A 62 -7.61 23.49 6.31
CA GLU A 62 -7.14 23.76 4.94
C GLU A 62 -6.80 22.45 4.20
N LEU A 63 -6.07 21.52 4.84
CA LEU A 63 -5.78 20.21 4.24
C LEU A 63 -7.03 19.39 3.94
N GLU A 64 -8.05 19.46 4.80
CA GLU A 64 -9.33 18.78 4.56
C GLU A 64 -10.05 19.36 3.33
N LEU A 65 -10.09 20.69 3.20
CA LEU A 65 -10.68 21.36 2.04
C LEU A 65 -9.91 21.05 0.76
N ASP A 66 -8.57 21.07 0.82
CA ASP A 66 -7.72 20.73 -0.31
C ASP A 66 -7.91 19.28 -0.74
N PHE A 67 -8.03 18.34 0.21
CA PHE A 67 -8.35 16.96 -0.09
C PHE A 67 -9.67 16.85 -0.85
N LYS A 68 -10.75 17.46 -0.33
CA LYS A 68 -12.07 17.43 -0.98
C LYS A 68 -12.03 18.04 -2.38
N ARG A 69 -11.32 19.16 -2.55
CA ARG A 69 -11.19 19.85 -3.84
C ARG A 69 -10.52 18.97 -4.88
N HIS A 70 -9.36 18.38 -4.57
CA HIS A 70 -8.61 17.57 -5.55
C HIS A 70 -9.27 16.20 -5.78
N TRP A 71 -9.95 15.65 -4.77
CA TRP A 71 -10.77 14.47 -4.95
C TRP A 71 -11.91 14.72 -5.94
N GLU A 72 -12.59 15.86 -5.84
CA GLU A 72 -13.63 16.23 -6.81
C GLU A 72 -13.08 16.53 -8.20
N GLU A 73 -11.90 17.13 -8.29
CA GLU A 73 -11.20 17.30 -9.56
C GLU A 73 -10.94 15.94 -10.21
N PHE A 74 -10.40 14.96 -9.47
CA PHE A 74 -10.22 13.60 -9.96
C PHE A 74 -11.53 12.96 -10.47
N ARG A 75 -12.65 13.14 -9.76
CA ARG A 75 -13.95 12.59 -10.15
C ARG A 75 -14.52 13.26 -11.42
N SER A 76 -14.34 14.57 -11.54
CA SER A 76 -14.91 15.38 -12.62
C SER A 76 -14.04 15.45 -13.88
N SER A 77 -12.73 15.18 -13.79
CA SER A 77 -11.84 15.15 -14.95
C SER A 77 -12.29 14.12 -15.99
N SER A 78 -12.20 14.48 -17.26
CA SER A 78 -12.50 13.59 -18.39
C SER A 78 -11.23 13.03 -19.06
N SER A 79 -10.08 13.66 -18.83
CA SER A 79 -8.77 13.25 -19.35
C SER A 79 -8.05 12.28 -18.42
N GLU A 80 -7.43 11.23 -18.96
CA GLU A 80 -6.66 10.27 -18.15
C GLU A 80 -5.46 10.93 -17.45
N LYS A 81 -4.82 11.87 -18.14
CA LYS A 81 -3.64 12.59 -17.62
C LYS A 81 -4.02 13.50 -16.46
N GLU A 82 -5.16 14.18 -16.56
CA GLU A 82 -5.66 15.05 -15.49
C GLU A 82 -6.09 14.22 -14.28
N LYS A 83 -6.75 13.07 -14.49
CA LYS A 83 -7.08 12.14 -13.41
C LYS A 83 -5.85 11.65 -12.66
N GLU A 84 -4.83 11.23 -13.40
CA GLU A 84 -3.57 10.76 -12.79
C GLU A 84 -2.91 11.87 -11.96
N LYS A 85 -2.85 13.10 -12.49
CA LYS A 85 -2.32 14.25 -11.76
C LYS A 85 -3.14 14.57 -10.51
N ALA A 86 -4.47 14.69 -10.64
CA ALA A 86 -5.36 15.00 -9.54
C ALA A 86 -5.32 13.92 -8.44
N LEU A 87 -5.22 12.64 -8.82
CA LEU A 87 -5.05 11.56 -7.86
C LEU A 87 -3.72 11.65 -7.12
N ASN A 88 -2.60 11.87 -7.82
CA ASN A 88 -1.29 11.99 -7.18
C ASN A 88 -1.27 13.13 -6.14
N VAL A 89 -1.88 14.27 -6.46
CA VAL A 89 -2.02 15.39 -5.52
C VAL A 89 -2.96 15.02 -4.35
N THR A 90 -4.09 14.37 -4.63
CA THR A 90 -5.04 13.94 -3.59
C THR A 90 -4.39 12.98 -2.59
N VAL A 91 -3.64 11.98 -3.08
CA VAL A 91 -2.95 10.99 -2.24
C VAL A 91 -1.82 11.65 -1.44
N ASP A 92 -1.08 12.59 -2.04
CA ASP A 92 -0.07 13.36 -1.33
C ASP A 92 -0.67 14.17 -0.17
N ILE A 93 -1.77 14.90 -0.43
CA ILE A 93 -2.51 15.62 0.61
C ILE A 93 -2.99 14.66 1.69
N PHE A 94 -3.57 13.50 1.31
CA PHE A 94 -4.00 12.49 2.27
C PHE A 94 -2.86 12.02 3.17
N CYS A 95 -1.70 11.68 2.62
CA CYS A 95 -0.54 11.26 3.40
C CYS A 95 -0.06 12.35 4.37
N ARG A 96 -0.01 13.61 3.93
CA ARG A 96 0.30 14.75 4.81
C ARG A 96 -0.76 14.95 5.88
N PHE A 97 -2.03 14.80 5.52
CA PHE A 97 -3.17 14.99 6.41
C PHE A 97 -3.18 13.94 7.53
N VAL A 98 -2.93 12.66 7.20
CA VAL A 98 -2.78 11.58 8.18
C VAL A 98 -1.61 11.87 9.14
N LYS A 99 -0.43 12.28 8.62
CA LYS A 99 0.75 12.58 9.45
C LYS A 99 0.53 13.72 10.45
N GLN A 100 -0.32 14.69 10.12
CA GLN A 100 -0.66 15.83 10.99
C GLN A 100 -1.79 15.54 12.00
N HIS A 101 -2.52 14.44 11.80
CA HIS A 101 -3.58 14.01 12.70
C HIS A 101 -3.11 12.91 13.64
N SER A 102 -3.30 13.13 14.94
CA SER A 102 -3.00 12.12 15.97
C SER A 102 -3.92 10.90 15.93
N ASN A 103 -5.04 10.99 15.21
CA ASN A 103 -6.04 9.92 15.13
C ASN A 103 -6.40 9.62 13.67
N VAL A 104 -5.70 8.63 13.10
CA VAL A 104 -5.94 8.11 11.74
C VAL A 104 -7.36 7.58 11.57
N ALA A 105 -7.92 6.93 12.60
CA ALA A 105 -9.27 6.38 12.57
C ALA A 105 -10.33 7.48 12.37
N GLN A 106 -10.22 8.58 13.13
CA GLN A 106 -11.13 9.72 13.00
C GLN A 106 -11.00 10.38 11.62
N LEU A 107 -9.79 10.54 11.12
CA LEU A 107 -9.56 11.14 9.80
C LEU A 107 -10.18 10.31 8.68
N ILE A 108 -10.05 8.99 8.75
CA ILE A 108 -10.62 8.08 7.76
C ILE A 108 -12.16 8.10 7.79
N THR A 109 -12.78 8.31 8.95
CA THR A 109 -14.25 8.52 9.03
C THR A 109 -14.71 9.86 8.45
N MET A 110 -13.81 10.84 8.33
CA MET A 110 -14.10 12.13 7.67
C MET A 110 -13.95 12.07 6.15
N LEU A 111 -13.30 11.04 5.62
CA LEU A 111 -13.24 10.82 4.17
C LEU A 111 -14.63 10.48 3.65
N VAL A 112 -15.14 11.31 2.75
CA VAL A 112 -16.33 10.99 1.99
C VAL A 112 -15.99 9.81 1.09
N GLU A 113 -16.85 8.78 1.08
CA GLU A 113 -16.70 7.59 0.22
C GLU A 113 -15.38 6.84 0.44
N THR A 114 -14.97 6.62 1.70
CA THR A 114 -13.74 5.90 2.07
C THR A 114 -13.51 4.60 1.29
N HIS A 115 -14.58 3.85 1.03
CA HIS A 115 -14.54 2.60 0.25
C HIS A 115 -14.14 2.84 -1.23
N ILE A 116 -14.68 3.89 -1.87
CA ILE A 116 -14.30 4.29 -3.23
C ILE A 116 -12.86 4.79 -3.26
N PHE A 117 -12.50 5.66 -2.32
CA PHE A 117 -11.13 6.17 -2.21
C PHE A 117 -10.13 5.01 -2.05
N SER A 118 -10.44 4.06 -1.16
CA SER A 118 -9.60 2.88 -0.91
C SER A 118 -9.44 2.02 -2.17
N PHE A 119 -10.53 1.76 -2.90
CA PHE A 119 -10.46 1.03 -4.16
C PHE A 119 -9.62 1.76 -5.21
N VAL A 120 -9.81 3.08 -5.35
CA VAL A 120 -9.07 3.88 -6.35
C VAL A 120 -7.58 3.91 -6.05
N VAL A 121 -7.20 4.14 -4.79
CA VAL A 121 -5.79 4.08 -4.34
C VAL A 121 -5.22 2.69 -4.59
N GLY A 122 -5.96 1.64 -4.22
CA GLY A 122 -5.55 0.27 -4.43
C GLY A 122 -5.37 -0.08 -5.92
N ARG A 123 -6.26 0.37 -6.80
CA ARG A 123 -6.15 0.15 -8.25
C ARG A 123 -5.01 0.93 -8.86
N ALA A 124 -4.82 2.19 -8.47
CA ALA A 124 -3.70 3.03 -8.90
C ALA A 124 -2.37 2.33 -8.63
N PHE A 125 -2.18 1.88 -7.38
CA PHE A 125 -1.02 1.09 -6.99
C PHE A 125 -0.84 -0.16 -7.86
N VAL A 126 -1.88 -0.99 -8.00
CA VAL A 126 -1.81 -2.24 -8.78
C VAL A 126 -1.42 -1.97 -10.22
N THR A 127 -2.04 -0.98 -10.87
CA THR A 127 -1.75 -0.69 -12.29
C THR A 127 -0.33 -0.15 -12.48
N ASP A 128 0.17 0.68 -11.58
CA ASP A 128 1.54 1.19 -11.70
C ASP A 128 2.58 0.06 -11.57
N ILE A 129 2.37 -0.85 -10.61
CA ILE A 129 3.23 -2.03 -10.48
C ILE A 129 3.09 -2.97 -11.68
N GLU A 130 1.89 -3.15 -12.23
CA GLU A 130 1.69 -3.90 -13.47
C GLU A 130 2.41 -3.27 -14.66
N LYS A 131 2.42 -1.93 -14.78
CA LYS A 131 3.20 -1.23 -15.81
C LYS A 131 4.69 -1.53 -15.66
N LEU A 132 5.24 -1.49 -14.44
CA LEU A 132 6.64 -1.83 -14.18
C LEU A 132 6.92 -3.27 -14.63
N ARG A 133 6.07 -4.22 -14.24
CA ARG A 133 6.20 -5.63 -14.64
C ARG A 133 6.17 -5.81 -16.16
N LEU A 134 5.25 -5.14 -16.85
CA LEU A 134 5.11 -5.23 -18.31
C LEU A 134 6.24 -4.52 -19.07
N SER A 135 6.90 -3.54 -18.45
CA SER A 135 8.07 -2.88 -19.01
C SER A 135 9.34 -3.76 -19.00
N SER A 136 9.41 -4.75 -18.10
CA SER A 136 10.53 -5.70 -18.06
C SER A 136 10.45 -6.72 -19.22
N LYS A 137 11.61 -7.04 -19.80
CA LYS A 137 11.75 -8.07 -20.83
C LYS A 137 11.28 -9.45 -20.35
N THR A 138 11.46 -9.74 -19.07
CA THR A 138 11.11 -11.04 -18.46
C THR A 138 9.66 -11.10 -17.99
N ARG A 139 8.93 -9.98 -18.02
CA ARG A 139 7.60 -9.82 -17.42
C ARG A 139 7.56 -10.18 -15.92
N LEU A 140 8.70 -10.05 -15.25
CA LEU A 140 8.86 -10.16 -13.80
C LEU A 140 9.13 -8.78 -13.22
N LEU A 141 8.83 -8.61 -11.93
CA LEU A 141 9.18 -7.40 -11.21
C LEU A 141 10.68 -7.45 -10.90
N GLU A 142 11.43 -6.55 -11.53
CA GLU A 142 12.85 -6.34 -11.25
C GLU A 142 12.99 -5.42 -10.04
N ILE A 143 13.79 -5.83 -9.05
CA ILE A 143 13.93 -5.11 -7.79
C ILE A 143 14.46 -3.68 -8.00
N GLU A 144 15.36 -3.46 -8.97
CA GLU A 144 15.89 -2.14 -9.28
C GLU A 144 14.80 -1.19 -9.80
N SER A 145 13.94 -1.67 -10.71
CA SER A 145 12.82 -0.88 -11.22
C SER A 145 11.77 -0.61 -10.14
N LEU A 146 11.53 -1.58 -9.27
CA LEU A 146 10.59 -1.46 -8.17
C LEU A 146 11.05 -0.41 -7.14
N ILE A 147 12.30 -0.50 -6.69
CA ILE A 147 12.88 0.48 -5.74
C ILE A 147 13.01 1.85 -6.41
N GLY A 148 13.34 1.89 -7.70
CA GLY A 148 13.34 3.12 -8.50
C GLY A 148 11.98 3.83 -8.49
N TYR A 149 10.89 3.09 -8.73
CA TYR A 149 9.53 3.62 -8.66
C TYR A 149 9.18 4.20 -7.30
N PHE A 150 9.53 3.50 -6.21
CA PHE A 150 9.29 4.02 -4.87
C PHE A 150 10.16 5.23 -4.52
N SER A 151 11.26 5.45 -5.23
CA SER A 151 12.19 6.57 -4.99
C SER A 151 11.92 7.76 -5.91
N GLU A 152 11.05 7.60 -6.91
CA GLU A 152 10.75 8.63 -7.90
C GLU A 152 10.11 9.87 -7.26
N ILE A 153 10.62 11.04 -7.61
CA ILE A 153 10.10 12.36 -7.22
C ILE A 153 9.71 13.09 -8.51
N THR A 154 8.47 13.56 -8.59
CA THR A 154 7.98 14.36 -9.72
C THR A 154 8.52 15.79 -9.67
N GLU A 155 8.36 16.55 -10.75
CA GLU A 155 8.69 17.98 -10.81
C GLU A 155 7.97 18.80 -9.72
N ASP A 156 6.76 18.38 -9.33
CA ASP A 156 5.96 18.99 -8.27
C ASP A 156 6.41 18.57 -6.84
N GLY A 157 7.50 17.79 -6.72
CA GLY A 157 8.02 17.30 -5.43
C GLY A 157 7.23 16.15 -4.83
N ILE A 158 6.29 15.56 -5.57
CA ILE A 158 5.44 14.45 -5.12
C ILE A 158 6.19 13.14 -5.33
N GLN A 159 6.04 12.17 -4.43
CA GLN A 159 6.55 10.81 -4.60
C GLN A 159 5.39 9.83 -4.83
N PRO A 160 4.91 9.62 -6.07
CA PRO A 160 3.65 8.91 -6.31
C PRO A 160 3.67 7.48 -5.77
N GLY A 161 4.74 6.72 -6.05
CA GLY A 161 4.87 5.34 -5.58
C GLY A 161 4.94 5.25 -4.06
N SER A 162 5.76 6.09 -3.42
CA SER A 162 5.87 6.21 -1.97
C SER A 162 4.52 6.54 -1.33
N ASN A 163 3.85 7.56 -1.87
CA ASN A 163 2.59 8.07 -1.35
C ASN A 163 1.46 7.05 -1.50
N LEU A 164 1.41 6.31 -2.61
CA LEU A 164 0.44 5.22 -2.78
C LEU A 164 0.68 4.10 -1.77
N LEU A 165 1.93 3.63 -1.60
CA LEU A 165 2.25 2.60 -0.61
C LEU A 165 1.87 3.04 0.81
N GLN A 166 2.25 4.26 1.18
CA GLN A 166 1.96 4.84 2.48
C GLN A 166 0.45 5.04 2.71
N ALA A 167 -0.28 5.48 1.68
CA ALA A 167 -1.73 5.65 1.77
C ALA A 167 -2.42 4.31 2.00
N VAL A 168 -2.02 3.25 1.30
CA VAL A 168 -2.54 1.89 1.52
C VAL A 168 -2.25 1.45 2.96
N GLU A 169 -1.04 1.69 3.47
CA GLU A 169 -0.67 1.37 4.85
C GLU A 169 -1.58 2.08 5.88
N TYR A 170 -1.87 3.35 5.68
CA TYR A 170 -2.79 4.08 6.55
C TYR A 170 -4.23 3.55 6.45
N LEU A 171 -4.69 3.24 5.24
CA LEU A 171 -6.04 2.72 5.02
C LEU A 171 -6.23 1.36 5.72
N VAL A 172 -5.31 0.41 5.56
CA VAL A 172 -5.45 -0.92 6.20
C VAL A 172 -5.27 -0.90 7.72
N SER A 173 -4.62 0.13 8.26
CA SER A 173 -4.47 0.37 9.70
C SER A 173 -5.70 1.05 10.31
N GLY A 174 -6.54 1.67 9.49
CA GLY A 174 -7.79 2.31 9.90
C GLY A 174 -8.94 1.31 10.13
N PRO A 175 -10.02 1.75 10.81
CA PRO A 175 -11.22 0.96 11.02
C PRO A 175 -12.12 0.95 9.77
N ILE A 176 -11.56 0.59 8.62
CA ILE A 176 -12.30 0.51 7.35
C ILE A 176 -12.62 -0.93 7.00
N ASP A 177 -13.67 -1.08 6.20
CA ASP A 177 -13.84 -2.32 5.46
C ASP A 177 -12.70 -2.47 4.44
N LYS A 178 -11.95 -3.56 4.58
CA LYS A 178 -10.80 -3.89 3.72
C LYS A 178 -11.22 -4.49 2.39
N GLN A 179 -12.52 -4.81 2.21
CA GLN A 179 -13.05 -5.42 1.01
C GLN A 179 -12.73 -4.60 -0.25
N SER A 180 -12.89 -3.27 -0.21
CA SER A 180 -12.59 -2.42 -1.36
C SER A 180 -11.12 -2.43 -1.78
N LEU A 181 -10.18 -2.65 -0.84
CA LEU A 181 -8.77 -2.84 -1.17
C LEU A 181 -8.53 -4.24 -1.77
N LEU A 182 -9.17 -5.28 -1.24
CA LEU A 182 -9.06 -6.63 -1.80
C LEU A 182 -9.62 -6.70 -3.22
N ASP A 183 -10.76 -6.07 -3.47
CA ASP A 183 -11.39 -6.00 -4.80
C ASP A 183 -10.54 -5.24 -5.82
N SER A 184 -9.65 -4.36 -5.34
CA SER A 184 -8.70 -3.68 -6.22
C SER A 184 -7.60 -4.63 -6.75
N GLY A 185 -7.45 -5.81 -6.15
CA GLY A 185 -6.39 -6.78 -6.46
C GLY A 185 -5.07 -6.49 -5.74
N ILE A 186 -5.06 -5.59 -4.75
CA ILE A 186 -3.80 -5.14 -4.14
C ILE A 186 -3.05 -6.26 -3.42
N LEU A 187 -3.76 -7.22 -2.80
CA LEU A 187 -3.09 -8.30 -2.06
C LEU A 187 -2.27 -9.19 -3.00
N CYS A 188 -2.81 -9.50 -4.18
CA CYS A 188 -2.07 -10.21 -5.21
C CYS A 188 -0.83 -9.43 -5.67
N CYS A 189 -0.99 -8.14 -5.96
CA CYS A 189 0.11 -7.26 -6.34
C CYS A 189 1.22 -7.24 -5.28
N LEU A 190 0.87 -7.15 -4.00
CA LEU A 190 1.80 -7.20 -2.88
C LEU A 190 2.54 -8.54 -2.76
N ILE A 191 1.89 -9.67 -3.11
CA ILE A 191 2.57 -10.98 -3.17
C ILE A 191 3.65 -10.96 -4.26
N TYR A 192 3.38 -10.41 -5.44
CA TYR A 192 4.40 -10.29 -6.48
C TYR A 192 5.56 -9.36 -6.08
N ILE A 193 5.26 -8.28 -5.35
CA ILE A 193 6.29 -7.40 -4.78
C ILE A 193 7.13 -8.17 -3.75
N LEU A 194 6.50 -8.86 -2.79
CA LEU A 194 7.20 -9.67 -1.80
C LEU A 194 8.10 -10.72 -2.45
N ASN A 195 7.63 -11.35 -3.53
CA ASN A 195 8.44 -12.29 -4.30
C ASN A 195 9.71 -11.63 -4.85
N ALA A 196 9.58 -10.46 -5.47
CA ALA A 196 10.71 -9.71 -6.02
C ALA A 196 11.71 -9.30 -4.94
N LEU A 197 11.23 -8.96 -3.74
CA LEU A 197 12.05 -8.61 -2.58
C LEU A 197 12.78 -9.83 -1.98
N LEU A 198 12.23 -11.05 -2.16
CA LEU A 198 12.83 -12.31 -1.68
C LEU A 198 13.85 -12.91 -2.65
N VAL A 199 13.77 -12.60 -3.95
CA VAL A 199 14.75 -13.09 -4.93
C VAL A 199 16.13 -12.52 -4.60
N PRO A 200 17.15 -13.37 -4.36
CA PRO A 200 18.50 -12.89 -4.08
C PRO A 200 18.99 -12.04 -5.25
N ASP A 201 19.31 -10.79 -4.98
CA ASP A 201 19.97 -9.95 -5.97
C ASP A 201 21.37 -10.53 -6.19
N GLY A 202 21.57 -11.18 -7.35
CA GLY A 202 22.84 -11.79 -7.72
C GLY A 202 24.01 -10.80 -7.74
N LYS A 203 23.74 -9.49 -7.63
CA LYS A 203 24.74 -8.42 -7.55
C LYS A 203 25.32 -8.25 -6.16
N ILE A 204 24.58 -8.53 -5.07
CA ILE A 204 25.04 -8.29 -3.68
C ILE A 204 26.19 -9.24 -3.30
N THR A 205 26.23 -10.45 -3.86
CA THR A 205 27.30 -11.42 -3.56
C THR A 205 28.64 -11.05 -4.22
N ARG A 206 28.64 -10.20 -5.25
CA ARG A 206 29.87 -9.88 -6.01
C ARG A 206 30.69 -8.74 -5.41
N GLN A 207 30.09 -7.90 -4.56
CA GLN A 207 30.76 -6.72 -4.04
C GLN A 207 31.57 -6.98 -2.75
N LYS A 208 31.40 -8.14 -2.11
CA LYS A 208 32.13 -8.49 -0.87
C LYS A 208 33.46 -9.24 -1.10
N VAL A 209 33.87 -9.48 -2.35
CA VAL A 209 35.09 -10.27 -2.68
C VAL A 209 36.26 -9.43 -3.24
N THR A 210 36.08 -8.14 -3.49
CA THR A 210 37.20 -7.26 -3.85
C THR A 210 37.35 -6.15 -2.84
N SER A 211 38.03 -6.47 -1.74
CA SER A 211 38.78 -5.50 -0.97
C SER A 211 39.94 -4.97 -1.82
N THR A 212 39.74 -3.81 -2.44
CA THR A 212 40.84 -2.96 -2.88
C THR A 212 40.47 -1.51 -2.61
N GLU A 213 41.34 -0.85 -1.86
CA GLU A 213 41.26 0.54 -1.41
C GLU A 213 41.10 1.52 -2.57
N GLY A 214 40.20 2.49 -2.42
CA GLY A 214 40.00 3.60 -3.36
C GLY A 214 38.96 4.57 -2.83
N GLU A 215 39.35 5.82 -2.62
CA GLU A 215 38.66 6.86 -1.87
C GLU A 215 37.37 7.38 -2.52
N SER A 216 36.31 7.41 -1.72
CA SER A 216 35.20 8.39 -1.62
C SER A 216 34.74 9.16 -2.88
N GLU A 217 33.61 8.74 -3.44
CA GLU A 217 32.52 9.67 -3.79
C GLU A 217 31.32 9.35 -2.91
N VAL A 218 30.78 10.38 -2.23
CA VAL A 218 29.59 10.30 -1.38
C VAL A 218 28.38 10.11 -2.29
N LEU A 219 28.13 8.88 -2.73
CA LEU A 219 26.82 8.48 -3.21
C LEU A 219 25.94 8.34 -1.97
N GLU A 220 24.95 9.21 -1.85
CA GLU A 220 23.93 9.15 -0.80
C GLU A 220 23.39 7.71 -0.73
N ASN A 221 23.59 7.07 0.42
CA ASN A 221 23.36 5.64 0.64
C ASN A 221 21.86 5.33 0.83
N THR A 222 21.02 5.80 -0.09
CA THR A 222 19.55 5.76 -0.02
C THR A 222 18.96 4.42 -0.46
N GLY A 223 19.72 3.58 -1.17
CA GLY A 223 19.26 2.29 -1.71
C GLY A 223 18.86 1.22 -0.67
N PRO A 224 19.71 0.88 0.32
CA PRO A 224 19.40 -0.17 1.29
C PRO A 224 18.31 0.24 2.29
N ASP A 225 18.29 1.50 2.72
CA ASP A 225 17.29 2.01 3.66
C ASP A 225 15.90 2.05 3.02
N ARG A 226 15.80 2.48 1.76
CA ARG A 226 14.54 2.54 1.04
C ARG A 226 13.92 1.16 0.81
N ARG A 227 14.75 0.16 0.52
CA ARG A 227 14.29 -1.22 0.36
C ARG A 227 13.68 -1.76 1.66
N LEU A 228 14.33 -1.52 2.80
CA LEU A 228 13.83 -1.98 4.10
C LEU A 228 12.52 -1.28 4.49
N GLU A 229 12.38 0.01 4.17
CA GLU A 229 11.12 0.75 4.35
C GLU A 229 9.98 0.12 3.54
N VAL A 230 10.21 -0.12 2.25
CA VAL A 230 9.22 -0.76 1.36
C VAL A 230 8.87 -2.16 1.84
N GLU A 231 9.87 -2.98 2.21
CA GLU A 231 9.66 -4.31 2.78
C GLU A 231 8.76 -4.28 4.02
N GLY A 232 9.06 -3.36 4.95
CA GLY A 232 8.29 -3.15 6.17
C GLY A 232 6.83 -2.83 5.90
N SER A 233 6.56 -1.81 5.08
CA SER A 233 5.19 -1.40 4.73
C SER A 233 4.46 -2.50 3.96
N VAL A 234 5.10 -3.18 2.99
CA VAL A 234 4.49 -4.29 2.24
C VAL A 234 4.05 -5.41 3.17
N VAL A 235 4.93 -5.88 4.06
CA VAL A 235 4.61 -6.94 5.02
C VAL A 235 3.50 -6.52 5.96
N HIS A 236 3.53 -5.28 6.45
CA HIS A 236 2.50 -4.75 7.34
C HIS A 236 1.13 -4.74 6.67
N ILE A 237 1.05 -4.21 5.44
CA ILE A 237 -0.18 -4.18 4.65
C ILE A 237 -0.71 -5.59 4.41
N MET A 238 0.15 -6.51 3.96
CA MET A 238 -0.24 -7.89 3.67
C MET A 238 -0.81 -8.59 4.90
N LYS A 239 -0.23 -8.42 6.09
CA LYS A 239 -0.75 -8.98 7.34
C LYS A 239 -2.12 -8.41 7.70
N ALA A 240 -2.29 -7.10 7.54
CA ALA A 240 -3.56 -6.43 7.83
C ALA A 240 -4.68 -6.91 6.90
N LEU A 241 -4.39 -7.12 5.61
CA LEU A 241 -5.33 -7.65 4.62
C LEU A 241 -5.60 -9.15 4.80
N ALA A 242 -4.57 -9.94 5.09
CA ALA A 242 -4.67 -11.40 5.26
C ALA A 242 -5.58 -11.84 6.41
N SER A 243 -5.89 -10.94 7.34
CA SER A 243 -6.85 -11.18 8.42
C SER A 243 -8.31 -11.11 7.95
N HIS A 244 -8.57 -10.71 6.70
CA HIS A 244 -9.92 -10.61 6.15
C HIS A 244 -10.39 -11.96 5.59
N PRO A 245 -11.64 -12.41 5.83
CA PRO A 245 -12.11 -13.74 5.42
C PRO A 245 -12.03 -14.02 3.91
N VAL A 246 -12.20 -12.99 3.07
CA VAL A 246 -12.18 -13.12 1.59
C VAL A 246 -10.76 -12.99 1.02
N ALA A 247 -9.75 -12.67 1.85
CA ALA A 247 -8.40 -12.41 1.37
C ALA A 247 -7.79 -13.59 0.61
N ALA A 248 -7.90 -14.81 1.15
CA ALA A 248 -7.37 -16.00 0.49
C ALA A 248 -8.08 -16.29 -0.84
N GLN A 249 -9.40 -16.12 -0.89
CA GLN A 249 -10.19 -16.26 -2.11
C GLN A 249 -9.77 -15.28 -3.20
N SER A 250 -9.37 -14.05 -2.84
CA SER A 250 -8.93 -13.04 -3.82
C SER A 250 -7.64 -13.42 -4.57
N LEU A 251 -6.93 -14.47 -4.14
CA LEU A 251 -5.61 -14.86 -4.65
C LEU A 251 -5.63 -16.07 -5.60
N ILE A 252 -6.81 -16.66 -5.84
CA ILE A 252 -6.90 -17.89 -6.64
C ILE A 252 -7.00 -17.61 -8.16
N GLU A 253 -7.29 -16.37 -8.55
CA GLU A 253 -7.54 -15.99 -9.94
C GLU A 253 -6.26 -15.99 -10.79
N ASP A 254 -5.09 -15.72 -10.20
CA ASP A 254 -3.83 -15.50 -10.93
C ASP A 254 -2.60 -16.21 -10.33
N ASN A 255 -2.83 -17.29 -9.59
CA ASN A 255 -1.80 -18.12 -8.96
C ASN A 255 -0.96 -17.40 -7.89
N SER A 256 -1.34 -16.18 -7.47
CA SER A 256 -0.68 -15.49 -6.37
C SER A 256 -0.72 -16.29 -5.07
N LEU A 257 -1.79 -17.04 -4.81
CA LEU A 257 -1.83 -17.97 -3.67
C LEU A 257 -0.75 -19.05 -3.80
N GLN A 258 -0.62 -19.69 -4.96
CA GLN A 258 0.40 -20.70 -5.21
C GLN A 258 1.82 -20.13 -5.04
N LEU A 259 2.06 -18.93 -5.58
CA LEU A 259 3.36 -18.25 -5.45
C LEU A 259 3.74 -17.99 -3.98
N LEU A 260 2.76 -17.64 -3.13
CA LEU A 260 3.01 -17.48 -1.69
C LEU A 260 3.38 -18.81 -1.01
N PHE A 261 2.75 -19.93 -1.38
CA PHE A 261 3.16 -21.25 -0.90
C PHE A 261 4.59 -21.60 -1.32
N GLU A 262 4.97 -21.30 -2.56
CA GLU A 262 6.33 -21.52 -3.07
C GLU A 262 7.36 -20.67 -2.31
N MET A 263 7.08 -19.40 -2.01
CA MET A 263 7.94 -18.56 -1.18
C MET A 263 8.19 -19.15 0.21
N VAL A 264 7.15 -19.69 0.85
CA VAL A 264 7.24 -20.29 2.19
C VAL A 264 8.07 -21.58 2.16
N ALA A 265 7.82 -22.43 1.17
CA ALA A 265 8.58 -23.67 0.95
C ALA A 265 10.07 -23.41 0.65
N ASN A 266 10.38 -22.44 -0.20
CA ASN A 266 11.76 -22.04 -0.51
C ASN A 266 12.49 -21.52 0.73
N GLY A 267 11.78 -20.79 1.60
CA GLY A 267 12.32 -20.29 2.86
C GLY A 267 12.71 -21.41 3.84
N SER A 268 11.94 -22.49 3.90
CA SER A 268 12.22 -23.63 4.80
C SER A 268 13.31 -24.56 4.26
N LEU A 269 13.35 -24.84 2.95
CA LEU A 269 14.31 -25.77 2.33
C LEU A 269 15.73 -25.19 2.18
N ILE A 270 15.84 -23.97 1.66
CA ILE A 270 17.08 -23.51 1.01
C ILE A 270 17.84 -22.51 1.88
N LEU A 271 17.12 -21.78 2.74
CA LEU A 271 17.68 -20.58 3.36
C LEU A 271 18.43 -20.84 4.66
N PHE A 272 17.96 -21.78 5.49
CA PHE A 272 18.60 -22.05 6.78
C PHE A 272 19.96 -22.73 6.62
N SER A 273 20.10 -23.61 5.64
CA SER A 273 21.40 -24.21 5.26
C SER A 273 22.35 -23.15 4.69
N ARG A 274 21.89 -22.36 3.71
CA ARG A 274 22.70 -21.30 3.10
C ARG A 274 23.06 -20.15 4.05
N TYR A 275 22.23 -19.88 5.06
CA TYR A 275 22.56 -18.91 6.11
C TYR A 275 23.73 -19.39 6.98
N LYS A 276 23.74 -20.67 7.36
CA LYS A 276 24.90 -21.25 8.08
C LYS A 276 26.19 -21.18 7.26
N GLU A 277 26.07 -21.23 5.94
CA GLU A 277 27.17 -21.05 4.99
C GLU A 277 27.50 -19.58 4.70
N GLY A 278 26.79 -18.61 5.31
CA GLY A 278 26.99 -17.17 5.12
C GLY A 278 26.58 -16.64 3.75
N LEU A 279 25.87 -17.45 2.95
CA LEU A 279 25.49 -17.13 1.57
C LEU A 279 24.21 -16.29 1.48
N VAL A 280 23.45 -16.19 2.57
CA VAL A 280 22.20 -15.43 2.63
C VAL A 280 22.18 -14.53 3.86
N PRO A 281 21.81 -13.25 3.74
CA PRO A 281 21.65 -12.36 4.89
C PRO A 281 20.49 -12.77 5.82
N LEU A 282 20.59 -12.42 7.10
CA LEU A 282 19.53 -12.65 8.10
C LEU A 282 18.19 -11.99 7.71
N HIS A 283 18.21 -10.83 7.05
CA HIS A 283 17.00 -10.12 6.64
C HIS A 283 16.12 -10.95 5.70
N ASN A 284 16.71 -11.73 4.79
CA ASN A 284 15.94 -12.62 3.91
C ASN A 284 15.22 -13.71 4.71
N ILE A 285 15.85 -14.26 5.75
CA ILE A 285 15.19 -15.23 6.65
C ILE A 285 14.00 -14.59 7.36
N GLN A 286 14.14 -13.34 7.79
CA GLN A 286 13.05 -12.60 8.42
C GLN A 286 11.89 -12.36 7.44
N LEU A 287 12.19 -12.00 6.19
CA LEU A 287 11.18 -11.77 5.17
C LEU A 287 10.42 -13.07 4.79
N HIS A 288 11.11 -14.21 4.70
CA HIS A 288 10.46 -15.52 4.52
C HIS A 288 9.58 -15.91 5.73
N ARG A 289 10.01 -15.59 6.96
CA ARG A 289 9.17 -15.78 8.16
C ARG A 289 7.91 -14.94 8.06
N HIS A 290 8.00 -13.71 7.56
CA HIS A 290 6.81 -12.88 7.33
C HIS A 290 5.89 -13.47 6.27
N ALA A 291 6.43 -14.01 5.16
CA ALA A 291 5.62 -14.73 4.16
C ALA A 291 4.85 -15.91 4.80
N MET A 292 5.51 -16.68 5.67
CA MET A 292 4.88 -17.79 6.42
C MET A 292 3.77 -17.30 7.36
N GLN A 293 4.00 -16.19 8.07
CA GLN A 293 2.98 -15.57 8.94
C GLN A 293 1.76 -15.09 8.14
N ILE A 294 1.99 -14.46 6.99
CA ILE A 294 0.92 -14.00 6.10
C ILE A 294 0.11 -15.19 5.59
N LEU A 295 0.77 -16.26 5.13
CA LEU A 295 0.09 -17.48 4.71
C LEU A 295 -0.72 -18.10 5.85
N GLY A 296 -0.16 -18.15 7.07
CA GLY A 296 -0.86 -18.64 8.26
C GLY A 296 -2.12 -17.83 8.57
N LEU A 297 -2.05 -16.50 8.48
CA LEU A 297 -3.22 -15.62 8.65
C LEU A 297 -4.29 -15.89 7.58
N LEU A 298 -3.89 -16.03 6.31
CA LEU A 298 -4.82 -16.34 5.22
C LEU A 298 -5.56 -17.65 5.50
N MET A 299 -4.82 -18.71 5.84
CA MET A 299 -5.41 -20.04 6.08
C MET A 299 -6.30 -20.07 7.31
N ALA A 300 -5.95 -19.31 8.36
CA ALA A 300 -6.77 -19.21 9.57
C ALA A 300 -8.11 -18.51 9.34
N ASN A 301 -8.18 -17.59 8.37
CA ASN A 301 -9.38 -16.77 8.11
C ASN A 301 -10.19 -17.22 6.87
N ASP A 302 -9.65 -18.07 6.00
CA ASP A 302 -10.26 -18.52 4.74
C ASP A 302 -11.60 -19.27 4.90
N ASN A 303 -11.85 -19.86 6.07
CA ASN A 303 -13.03 -20.70 6.34
C ASN A 303 -13.27 -21.80 5.27
N GLY A 304 -12.21 -22.26 4.62
CA GLY A 304 -12.24 -23.32 3.62
C GLY A 304 -12.62 -22.88 2.20
N SER A 305 -12.74 -21.59 1.92
CA SER A 305 -13.12 -21.09 0.59
C SER A 305 -12.12 -21.51 -0.51
N THR A 306 -10.83 -21.58 -0.16
CA THR A 306 -9.75 -21.99 -1.08
C THR A 306 -9.41 -23.49 -1.04
N ALA A 307 -10.11 -24.30 -0.24
CA ALA A 307 -9.77 -25.72 -0.04
C ALA A 307 -9.73 -26.54 -1.35
N LYS A 308 -10.64 -26.25 -2.29
CA LYS A 308 -10.66 -26.89 -3.62
C LYS A 308 -9.43 -26.52 -4.44
N TYR A 309 -9.01 -25.25 -4.39
CA TYR A 309 -7.83 -24.77 -5.09
C TYR A 309 -6.55 -25.39 -4.52
N ILE A 310 -6.39 -25.37 -3.19
CA ILE A 310 -5.26 -25.98 -2.49
C ILE A 310 -5.10 -27.46 -2.84
N ARG A 311 -6.20 -28.22 -2.86
CA ARG A 311 -6.17 -29.64 -3.22
C ARG A 311 -5.79 -29.85 -4.68
N LYS A 312 -6.38 -29.08 -5.60
CA LYS A 312 -6.12 -29.18 -7.03
C LYS A 312 -4.64 -28.89 -7.36
N HIS A 313 -4.05 -27.92 -6.68
CA HIS A 313 -2.67 -27.50 -6.91
C HIS A 313 -1.66 -28.17 -5.96
N GLN A 314 -2.10 -29.11 -5.11
CA GLN A 314 -1.25 -29.84 -4.16
C GLN A 314 -0.39 -28.94 -3.26
N LEU A 315 -0.88 -27.75 -2.90
CA LEU A 315 -0.08 -26.72 -2.23
C LEU A 315 0.42 -27.14 -0.84
N VAL A 316 -0.34 -27.98 -0.13
CA VAL A 316 0.09 -28.56 1.16
C VAL A 316 1.33 -29.44 0.97
N MET A 317 1.41 -30.20 -0.13
CA MET A 317 2.59 -31.03 -0.39
C MET A 317 3.82 -30.16 -0.67
N ILE A 318 3.66 -28.99 -1.29
CA ILE A 318 4.75 -28.03 -1.51
C ILE A 318 5.37 -27.60 -0.16
N THR A 319 4.57 -27.41 0.89
CA THR A 319 5.11 -27.08 2.23
C THR A 319 5.63 -28.29 3.00
N PHE A 320 5.03 -29.49 2.85
CA PHE A 320 5.46 -30.71 3.56
C PHE A 320 6.74 -31.34 3.00
N TYR A 321 6.87 -31.50 1.68
CA TYR A 321 8.13 -31.99 1.08
C TYR A 321 9.32 -31.07 1.40
N SER A 322 9.02 -29.82 1.76
CA SER A 322 10.00 -28.83 2.17
C SER A 322 10.45 -28.94 3.64
N SER A 323 9.90 -29.88 4.41
CA SER A 323 10.23 -30.12 5.82
C SER A 323 10.89 -31.49 6.09
N GLU A 324 10.92 -32.38 5.09
CA GLU A 324 11.47 -33.74 5.18
C GLU A 324 12.81 -33.94 4.45
N LEU A 325 13.35 -32.89 3.81
CA LEU A 325 14.68 -32.84 3.17
C LEU A 325 15.63 -31.93 3.94
#